data_AF-A0A2E9BC59-F1
#
_entry.id   AF-A0A2E9BC59-F1
#
_cell.length_a   1.000
_cell.length_b   1.000
_cell.length_c   1.000
_cell.angle_alpha   90.00
_cell.angle_beta   90.00
_cell.angle_gamma   90.00
#
_symmetry.space_group_name_H-M   'P 1'
#
loop_
_entity.id
_entity.type
_entity.pdbx_description
1 polymer ?
#
loop_
_entity_poly.entity_id
_entity_poly.type
_entity_poly.pdbx_seq_one_letter_code
_entity_poly.pdbx_strand_id
1 'polypeptide(L)'
;MDFLRSLYVLVLGLLFVLSGCFGLSSDSSADDDSSNENNLAPVVTASWMGDSTPTFGSINPGWNVTVYHAMTDWDGSITNAGWDINLDGTIDYPIYSAQGLTTIFIPENSVVNSSLTGPMTSILFGALDDDGAWSSSPLITLRLSSLPSINLGNYNTYTAEDAADDANDATGSDDTLIKMQMTGSDTLAWSFVDITLSVGDNYYTCSVAAGDDCVISQQAGDNDNAWEPGEYIFLSEADAEICSSSGCMVDISVTSSGNTVAGDGAVAVN
;
A
#
# COMPACT_ATOMS: atom_id res chain seq x y z
N MET A 1 -17.77 -45.22 53.74
CA MET A 1 -17.30 -43.97 53.09
C MET A 1 -16.31 -44.24 51.97
N ASP A 2 -15.91 -45.50 51.77
CA ASP A 2 -14.87 -45.90 50.82
C ASP A 2 -15.39 -46.08 49.39
N PHE A 3 -16.68 -46.44 49.23
CA PHE A 3 -17.31 -46.57 47.92
C PHE A 3 -17.40 -45.23 47.16
N LEU A 4 -17.72 -44.15 47.86
CA LEU A 4 -17.75 -42.80 47.29
C LEU A 4 -16.34 -42.33 46.90
N ARG A 5 -15.31 -42.66 47.70
CA ARG A 5 -13.91 -42.33 47.38
C ARG A 5 -13.40 -43.08 46.16
N SER A 6 -13.72 -44.38 46.02
CA SER A 6 -13.39 -45.15 44.81
C SER A 6 -14.10 -44.60 43.57
N LEU A 7 -15.35 -44.16 43.69
CA LEU A 7 -16.09 -43.57 42.55
C LEU A 7 -15.45 -42.26 42.07
N TYR A 8 -15.04 -41.38 42.99
CA TYR A 8 -14.36 -40.13 42.64
C TYR A 8 -13.00 -40.35 41.97
N VAL A 9 -12.21 -41.33 42.44
CA VAL A 9 -10.92 -41.66 41.82
C VAL A 9 -11.09 -42.24 40.42
N LEU A 10 -12.14 -43.04 40.21
CA LEU A 10 -12.43 -43.66 38.91
C LEU A 10 -12.96 -42.63 37.90
N VAL A 11 -13.82 -41.71 38.33
CA VAL A 11 -14.33 -40.61 37.48
C VAL A 11 -13.21 -39.61 37.15
N LEU A 12 -12.34 -39.29 38.10
CA LEU A 12 -11.18 -38.41 37.87
C LEU A 12 -10.17 -39.07 36.91
N GLY A 13 -9.92 -40.37 37.04
CA GLY A 13 -9.09 -41.14 36.12
C GLY A 13 -9.67 -41.20 34.69
N LEU A 14 -11.00 -41.33 34.56
CA LEU A 14 -11.65 -41.31 33.25
C LEU A 14 -11.58 -39.92 32.59
N LEU A 15 -11.71 -38.85 33.38
CA LEU A 15 -11.59 -37.47 32.89
C LEU A 15 -10.19 -37.14 32.36
N PHE A 16 -9.13 -37.70 32.94
CA PHE A 16 -7.75 -37.58 32.44
C PHE A 16 -7.54 -38.33 31.11
N VAL A 17 -8.21 -39.48 30.91
CA VAL A 17 -8.14 -40.24 29.66
C VAL A 17 -8.94 -39.58 28.53
N LEU A 18 -10.06 -38.91 28.85
CA LEU A 18 -10.89 -38.23 27.84
C LEU A 18 -10.43 -36.81 27.47
N SER A 19 -9.56 -36.17 28.26
CA SER A 19 -9.02 -34.82 27.98
C SER A 19 -7.61 -34.82 27.39
N GLY A 20 -6.94 -35.97 27.36
CA GLY A 20 -5.67 -36.17 26.65
C GLY A 20 -5.91 -36.61 25.22
N CYS A 21 -5.69 -35.71 24.25
CA CYS A 21 -5.45 -36.08 22.87
C CYS A 21 -4.22 -37.00 22.78
N PHE A 22 -4.42 -38.31 22.87
CA PHE A 22 -3.51 -39.31 22.30
C PHE A 22 -4.27 -40.02 21.18
N GLY A 23 -3.98 -39.60 19.96
CA GLY A 23 -4.33 -40.33 18.76
C GLY A 23 -3.60 -41.68 18.77
N LEU A 24 -4.33 -42.75 19.10
CA LEU A 24 -3.98 -44.09 18.69
C LEU A 24 -4.37 -44.25 17.23
N SER A 25 -3.47 -43.83 16.33
CA SER A 25 -3.41 -44.36 14.96
C SER A 25 -2.19 -45.25 14.91
N SER A 26 -2.43 -46.54 14.77
CA SER A 26 -1.43 -47.57 14.51
C SER A 26 -0.79 -47.37 13.14
N ASP A 27 0.52 -47.69 13.08
CA ASP A 27 1.30 -48.12 11.90
C ASP A 27 2.18 -47.04 11.22
N SER A 28 3.41 -46.88 11.72
CA SER A 28 4.65 -46.92 10.92
C SER A 28 5.88 -46.66 11.80
N SER A 29 6.89 -47.52 11.62
CA SER A 29 8.33 -47.36 11.85
C SER A 29 8.81 -46.58 13.09
N ALA A 30 9.39 -47.31 14.03
CA ALA A 30 10.36 -46.76 14.97
C ALA A 30 11.63 -46.36 14.21
N ASP A 31 11.77 -45.07 13.88
CA ASP A 31 13.08 -44.45 13.73
C ASP A 31 13.49 -43.92 15.11
N ASP A 32 14.36 -44.68 15.74
CA ASP A 32 15.24 -44.24 16.82
C ASP A 32 16.25 -43.27 16.20
N ASP A 33 15.92 -41.98 16.19
CA ASP A 33 16.92 -40.93 16.02
C ASP A 33 17.16 -40.27 17.38
N SER A 34 18.16 -40.81 18.07
CA SER A 34 18.75 -40.21 19.25
C SER A 34 19.76 -39.13 18.85
N SER A 35 19.26 -38.02 18.32
CA SER A 35 19.91 -36.70 18.43
C SER A 35 18.96 -35.58 18.01
N ASN A 36 18.11 -35.15 18.94
CA ASN A 36 17.83 -33.72 19.04
C ASN A 36 17.96 -33.38 20.52
N GLU A 37 19.15 -32.89 20.89
CA GLU A 37 19.23 -31.84 21.90
C GLU A 37 18.05 -30.89 21.63
N ASN A 38 17.30 -30.50 22.65
CA ASN A 38 16.01 -29.82 22.48
C ASN A 38 16.20 -28.44 21.83
N ASN A 39 16.45 -28.35 20.50
CA ASN A 39 16.71 -27.10 19.81
C ASN A 39 15.51 -26.16 19.97
N LEU A 40 15.70 -25.08 20.71
CA LEU A 40 14.74 -24.02 20.89
C LEU A 40 15.04 -22.93 19.86
N ALA A 41 14.14 -22.77 18.91
CA ALA A 41 14.20 -21.65 17.97
C ALA A 41 14.40 -20.32 18.72
N PRO A 42 15.12 -19.34 18.14
CA PRO A 42 15.41 -18.09 18.82
C PRO A 42 14.14 -17.39 19.27
N VAL A 43 14.22 -16.59 20.34
CA VAL A 43 13.15 -15.68 20.72
C VAL A 43 13.49 -14.30 20.19
N VAL A 44 12.63 -13.76 19.34
CA VAL A 44 12.81 -12.42 18.75
C VAL A 44 11.64 -11.49 19.08
N THR A 45 11.93 -10.20 19.11
CA THR A 45 10.93 -9.14 19.17
C THR A 45 11.41 -7.95 18.35
N ALA A 46 10.46 -7.26 17.74
CA ALA A 46 10.74 -6.14 16.87
C ALA A 46 9.58 -5.14 16.92
N SER A 47 9.91 -3.87 16.69
CA SER A 47 8.92 -2.79 16.61
C SER A 47 9.41 -1.70 15.69
N TRP A 48 8.49 -1.11 14.93
CA TRP A 48 8.75 0.16 14.27
C TRP A 48 8.63 1.32 15.28
N MET A 49 9.49 2.33 15.16
CA MET A 49 9.51 3.49 16.06
C MET A 49 8.50 4.58 15.67
N GLY A 50 7.79 4.42 14.56
CA GLY A 50 6.78 5.36 14.07
C GLY A 50 7.35 6.51 13.23
N ASP A 51 8.65 6.49 12.92
CA ASP A 51 9.30 7.46 12.04
C ASP A 51 9.36 6.97 10.58
N SER A 52 9.20 7.90 9.65
CA SER A 52 9.49 7.64 8.22
C SER A 52 9.97 8.93 7.58
N THR A 53 11.24 8.95 7.21
CA THR A 53 11.85 10.10 6.55
C THR A 53 11.97 9.81 5.06
N PRO A 54 11.23 10.54 4.20
CA PRO A 54 11.29 10.30 2.76
C PRO A 54 12.66 10.72 2.21
N THR A 55 13.20 9.90 1.31
CA THR A 55 14.36 10.25 0.50
C THR A 55 13.87 10.50 -0.93
N PHE A 56 13.86 11.78 -1.30
CA PHE A 56 13.43 12.21 -2.62
C PHE A 56 14.55 12.00 -3.66
N GLY A 57 14.19 11.53 -4.85
CA GLY A 57 15.14 11.40 -5.96
C GLY A 57 14.62 10.51 -7.08
N SER A 58 15.20 10.64 -8.26
CA SER A 58 14.79 9.90 -9.47
C SER A 58 15.42 8.51 -9.60
N ILE A 59 16.42 8.18 -8.78
CA ILE A 59 17.22 6.95 -8.96
C ILE A 59 16.91 5.89 -7.89
N ASN A 60 16.33 6.25 -6.74
CA ASN A 60 15.87 5.30 -5.73
C ASN A 60 14.99 6.01 -4.66
N PRO A 61 13.77 6.45 -5.01
CA PRO A 61 12.89 7.07 -4.04
C PRO A 61 12.42 6.03 -3.01
N GLY A 62 12.23 6.47 -1.77
CA GLY A 62 11.83 5.59 -0.67
C GLY A 62 11.84 6.29 0.69
N TRP A 63 11.86 5.52 1.77
CA TRP A 63 11.86 6.03 3.13
C TRP A 63 12.96 5.40 3.97
N ASN A 64 13.63 6.20 4.78
CA ASN A 64 14.40 5.68 5.91
C ASN A 64 13.48 5.60 7.13
N VAL A 65 13.37 4.41 7.70
CA VAL A 65 12.59 4.13 8.92
C VAL A 65 13.49 3.59 10.01
N THR A 66 13.20 3.92 11.27
CA THR A 66 13.92 3.38 12.42
C THR A 66 13.12 2.25 13.06
N VAL A 67 13.78 1.11 13.21
CA VAL A 67 13.18 -0.11 13.74
C VAL A 67 14.01 -0.64 14.90
N TYR A 68 13.33 -1.08 15.94
CA TYR A 68 13.90 -1.77 17.08
C TYR A 68 13.89 -3.28 16.85
N HIS A 69 14.97 -3.94 17.24
CA HIS A 69 15.08 -5.39 17.29
C HIS A 69 15.66 -5.85 18.63
N ALA A 70 15.28 -7.06 19.04
CA ALA A 70 15.98 -7.85 20.05
C ALA A 70 15.81 -9.35 19.76
N MET A 71 16.84 -10.12 20.07
CA MET A 71 16.90 -11.56 19.83
C MET A 71 17.74 -12.27 20.88
N THR A 72 17.36 -13.48 21.22
CA THR A 72 18.13 -14.38 22.09
C THR A 72 17.88 -15.82 21.69
N ASP A 73 18.88 -16.65 21.89
CA ASP A 73 18.80 -18.10 21.79
C ASP A 73 19.23 -18.66 23.16
N TRP A 74 18.50 -19.64 23.68
CA TRP A 74 18.65 -20.12 25.06
C TRP A 74 19.50 -21.38 25.17
N ASP A 75 19.66 -22.11 24.09
CA ASP A 75 20.39 -23.36 24.00
C ASP A 75 21.50 -23.33 22.96
N GLY A 76 21.57 -22.28 22.14
CA GLY A 76 22.61 -22.13 21.13
C GLY A 76 23.11 -20.70 20.91
N SER A 77 23.57 -20.47 19.69
CA SER A 77 24.01 -19.17 19.17
C SER A 77 23.28 -18.82 17.89
N ILE A 78 22.91 -17.55 17.75
CA ILE A 78 22.29 -17.04 16.52
C ILE A 78 23.35 -16.96 15.40
N THR A 79 23.11 -17.65 14.28
CA THR A 79 23.99 -17.67 13.11
C THR A 79 23.60 -16.66 12.05
N ASN A 80 22.32 -16.31 11.95
CA ASN A 80 21.82 -15.32 11.00
C ASN A 80 20.64 -14.55 11.59
N ALA A 81 20.59 -13.24 11.40
CA ALA A 81 19.46 -12.43 11.81
C ALA A 81 19.38 -11.14 11.00
N GLY A 82 18.19 -10.59 10.86
CA GLY A 82 18.00 -9.34 10.14
C GLY A 82 16.58 -9.06 9.71
N TRP A 83 16.44 -8.01 8.92
CA TRP A 83 15.16 -7.56 8.38
C TRP A 83 14.94 -8.11 6.98
N ASP A 84 13.75 -8.64 6.76
CA ASP A 84 13.17 -8.94 5.45
C ASP A 84 12.10 -7.86 5.18
N ILE A 85 12.37 -7.01 4.20
CA ILE A 85 11.58 -5.83 3.87
C ILE A 85 10.65 -6.05 2.67
N ASN A 86 10.89 -7.10 1.89
CA ASN A 86 10.08 -7.45 0.72
C ASN A 86 9.26 -8.73 0.93
N LEU A 87 9.44 -9.39 2.07
CA LEU A 87 8.78 -10.63 2.51
C LEU A 87 9.05 -11.82 1.59
N ASP A 88 10.23 -11.88 0.97
CA ASP A 88 10.64 -12.99 0.09
C ASP A 88 11.24 -14.20 0.85
N GLY A 89 11.40 -14.08 2.18
CA GLY A 89 11.97 -15.13 3.03
C GLY A 89 13.50 -15.06 3.13
N THR A 90 14.13 -14.03 2.56
CA THR A 90 15.56 -13.76 2.65
C THR A 90 15.80 -12.51 3.49
N ILE A 91 16.88 -12.50 4.29
CA ILE A 91 17.28 -11.29 5.03
C ILE A 91 17.89 -10.28 4.05
N ASP A 92 17.28 -9.10 3.96
CA ASP A 92 17.77 -7.94 3.20
C ASP A 92 18.80 -7.13 4.00
N TYR A 93 18.52 -6.90 5.28
CA TYR A 93 19.37 -6.12 6.19
C TYR A 93 19.89 -6.97 7.34
N PRO A 94 21.13 -7.49 7.25
CA PRO A 94 21.69 -8.35 8.29
C PRO A 94 22.00 -7.56 9.56
N ILE A 95 21.76 -8.21 10.70
CA ILE A 95 21.92 -7.69 12.05
C ILE A 95 22.79 -8.65 12.87
N TYR A 96 23.80 -8.10 13.53
CA TYR A 96 24.76 -8.88 14.33
C TYR A 96 24.68 -8.58 15.83
N SER A 97 23.95 -7.53 16.23
CA SER A 97 23.77 -7.20 17.65
C SER A 97 22.50 -7.86 18.18
N ALA A 98 22.58 -8.41 19.39
CA ALA A 98 21.44 -9.04 20.06
C ALA A 98 20.25 -8.10 20.29
N GLN A 99 20.48 -6.78 20.35
CA GLN A 99 19.44 -5.77 20.40
C GLN A 99 19.93 -4.43 19.85
N GLY A 100 19.03 -3.56 19.45
CA GLY A 100 19.38 -2.21 19.00
C GLY A 100 18.29 -1.51 18.22
N LEU A 101 18.65 -0.32 17.72
CA LEU A 101 17.91 0.39 16.69
C LEU A 101 18.68 0.29 15.38
N THR A 102 17.95 0.06 14.29
CA THR A 102 18.49 0.01 12.94
C THR A 102 17.69 0.97 12.07
N THR A 103 18.38 1.74 11.23
CA THR A 103 17.72 2.47 10.15
C THR A 103 17.78 1.62 8.89
N ILE A 104 16.61 1.28 8.34
CA ILE A 104 16.48 0.52 7.09
C ILE A 104 15.82 1.39 6.03
N PHE A 105 16.16 1.15 4.78
CA PHE A 105 15.58 1.85 3.64
C PHE A 105 14.48 1.00 3.00
N ILE A 106 13.29 1.58 2.86
CA ILE A 106 12.13 0.99 2.20
C ILE A 106 11.98 1.64 0.83
N PRO A 107 12.23 0.88 -0.26
CA PRO A 107 12.01 1.36 -1.62
C PRO A 107 10.54 1.71 -1.89
N GLU A 108 10.29 2.71 -2.74
CA GLU A 108 8.92 3.04 -3.15
C GLU A 108 8.25 1.94 -3.98
N ASN A 109 9.01 1.17 -4.74
CA ASN A 109 8.45 0.05 -5.50
C ASN A 109 8.08 -1.17 -4.63
N SER A 110 8.38 -1.16 -3.32
CA SER A 110 8.02 -2.22 -2.37
C SER A 110 6.86 -1.84 -1.45
N VAL A 111 6.14 -0.75 -1.74
CA VAL A 111 4.98 -0.31 -0.98
C VAL A 111 3.69 -0.48 -1.75
N VAL A 112 2.59 -0.67 -1.03
CA VAL A 112 1.23 -0.59 -1.56
C VAL A 112 0.61 0.75 -1.18
N ASN A 113 -0.13 1.35 -2.10
CA ASN A 113 -0.74 2.66 -1.90
C ASN A 113 -2.22 2.51 -1.54
N SER A 114 -2.65 3.24 -0.50
CA SER A 114 -4.05 3.40 -0.15
C SER A 114 -4.43 4.88 -0.19
N SER A 115 -5.55 5.21 -0.82
CA SER A 115 -6.10 6.57 -0.83
C SER A 115 -6.52 7.07 0.57
N LEU A 116 -6.78 6.16 1.52
CA LEU A 116 -7.23 6.50 2.87
C LEU A 116 -6.09 6.66 3.88
N THR A 117 -5.01 5.90 3.73
CA THR A 117 -3.96 5.79 4.75
C THR A 117 -2.56 6.08 4.24
N GLY A 118 -2.42 6.37 2.94
CA GLY A 118 -1.13 6.62 2.30
C GLY A 118 -0.35 5.33 1.99
N PRO A 119 0.95 5.45 1.69
CA PRO A 119 1.82 4.32 1.38
C PRO A 119 2.04 3.42 2.60
N MET A 120 1.91 2.12 2.38
CA MET A 120 2.04 1.11 3.43
C MET A 120 2.86 -0.07 2.94
N THR A 121 3.59 -0.71 3.84
CA THR A 121 4.21 -2.00 3.59
C THR A 121 4.30 -2.79 4.89
N SER A 122 4.66 -4.06 4.80
CA SER A 122 4.93 -4.89 5.98
C SER A 122 6.35 -5.42 5.90
N ILE A 123 7.02 -5.39 7.05
CA ILE A 123 8.38 -5.91 7.21
C ILE A 123 8.39 -6.97 8.31
N LEU A 124 9.46 -7.76 8.34
CA LEU A 124 9.66 -8.82 9.32
C LEU A 124 11.09 -8.77 9.86
N PHE A 125 11.27 -9.10 11.14
CA PHE A 125 12.59 -9.43 11.69
C PHE A 125 12.68 -10.93 11.93
N GLY A 126 13.72 -11.58 11.42
CA GLY A 126 13.95 -13.02 11.58
C GLY A 126 15.31 -13.33 12.18
N ALA A 127 15.42 -14.47 12.84
CA ALA A 127 16.68 -15.04 13.32
C ALA A 127 16.72 -16.57 13.14
N LEU A 128 17.92 -17.08 12.90
CA LEU A 128 18.28 -18.47 12.72
C LEU A 128 19.35 -18.83 13.75
N ASP A 129 19.14 -19.91 14.50
CA ASP A 129 20.15 -20.48 15.42
C ASP A 129 21.20 -21.33 14.68
N ASP A 130 22.14 -21.90 15.42
CA ASP A 130 23.20 -22.77 14.92
C ASP A 130 22.76 -24.19 14.59
N ASP A 131 21.58 -24.57 15.06
CA ASP A 131 20.94 -25.87 14.83
C ASP A 131 19.90 -25.84 13.70
N GLY A 132 19.73 -24.68 13.05
CA GLY A 132 18.94 -24.49 11.84
C GLY A 132 17.46 -24.14 12.06
N ALA A 133 17.01 -23.86 13.29
CA ALA A 133 15.65 -23.40 13.54
C ALA A 133 15.50 -21.88 13.39
N TRP A 134 14.40 -21.49 12.76
CA TRP A 134 14.06 -20.10 12.48
C TRP A 134 12.95 -19.62 13.41
N SER A 135 13.04 -18.35 13.79
CA SER A 135 11.92 -17.61 14.37
C SER A 135 11.81 -16.21 13.78
N SER A 136 10.64 -15.61 13.94
CA SER A 136 10.37 -14.28 13.44
C SER A 136 9.53 -13.45 14.41
N SER A 137 9.62 -12.13 14.27
CA SER A 137 8.66 -11.24 14.89
C SER A 137 7.28 -11.43 14.26
N PRO A 138 6.21 -10.87 14.86
CA PRO A 138 5.01 -10.57 14.10
C PRO A 138 5.33 -9.65 12.92
N LEU A 139 4.49 -9.68 11.87
CA LEU A 139 4.58 -8.70 10.79
C LEU A 139 4.37 -7.28 11.35
N ILE A 140 5.25 -6.38 10.94
CA ILE A 140 5.21 -4.97 11.34
C ILE A 140 4.73 -4.16 10.15
N THR A 141 3.53 -3.61 10.26
CA THR A 141 2.97 -2.73 9.24
C THR A 141 3.54 -1.31 9.40
N LEU A 142 4.23 -0.84 8.37
CA LEU A 142 4.70 0.53 8.27
C LEU A 142 3.62 1.39 7.61
N ARG A 143 3.34 2.54 8.21
CA ARG A 143 2.50 3.59 7.62
C ARG A 143 3.40 4.76 7.28
N LEU A 144 3.76 4.86 6.02
CA LEU A 144 4.82 5.75 5.60
C LEU A 144 4.24 7.14 5.35
N SER A 145 5.07 8.16 5.57
CA SER A 145 4.76 9.54 5.18
C SER A 145 4.62 9.64 3.65
N SER A 146 4.23 10.82 3.14
CA SER A 146 4.09 11.15 1.71
C SER A 146 4.99 10.35 0.75
N LEU A 147 4.48 10.03 -0.44
CA LEU A 147 5.24 9.34 -1.48
C LEU A 147 6.55 10.10 -1.82
N PRO A 148 7.72 9.44 -1.91
CA PRO A 148 9.00 10.12 -2.08
C PRO A 148 9.27 10.43 -3.56
N SER A 149 8.55 9.79 -4.49
CA SER A 149 8.45 10.24 -5.88
C SER A 149 7.58 11.49 -6.04
N ILE A 150 6.71 11.79 -5.07
CA ILE A 150 5.79 12.92 -5.12
C ILE A 150 6.06 13.84 -3.93
N ASN A 151 6.89 14.86 -4.13
CA ASN A 151 7.12 15.88 -3.11
C ASN A 151 5.83 16.67 -2.82
N LEU A 152 4.95 16.18 -1.94
CA LEU A 152 3.65 16.82 -1.65
C LEU A 152 3.77 18.15 -0.87
N GLY A 153 4.98 18.65 -0.60
CA GLY A 153 5.19 19.91 0.10
C GLY A 153 4.91 21.15 -0.75
N ASN A 154 5.01 21.04 -2.08
CA ASN A 154 5.00 22.15 -3.02
C ASN A 154 4.21 21.88 -4.33
N TYR A 155 3.46 20.79 -4.46
CA TYR A 155 2.82 20.42 -5.73
C TYR A 155 1.30 20.44 -5.63
N ASN A 156 0.66 20.71 -6.77
CA ASN A 156 -0.78 20.77 -6.87
C ASN A 156 -1.43 19.39 -6.84
N THR A 157 -2.65 19.34 -6.33
CA THR A 157 -3.58 18.22 -6.42
C THR A 157 -4.88 18.66 -7.05
N TYR A 158 -5.69 17.75 -7.57
CA TYR A 158 -7.04 18.08 -8.06
C TYR A 158 -8.12 17.15 -7.50
N THR A 159 -9.35 17.65 -7.46
CA THR A 159 -10.57 16.85 -7.29
C THR A 159 -11.39 16.88 -8.56
N ALA A 160 -12.19 15.84 -8.80
CA ALA A 160 -13.07 15.76 -9.95
C ALA A 160 -14.46 15.27 -9.52
N GLU A 161 -15.50 15.89 -10.06
CA GLU A 161 -16.90 15.55 -9.81
C GLU A 161 -17.71 15.60 -11.11
N ASP A 162 -18.83 14.89 -11.13
CA ASP A 162 -19.83 15.01 -12.20
C ASP A 162 -20.24 16.49 -12.33
N ALA A 163 -20.20 17.03 -13.55
CA ALA A 163 -20.58 18.41 -13.80
C ALA A 163 -22.10 18.64 -13.68
N ALA A 164 -22.88 17.56 -13.54
CA ALA A 164 -24.34 17.56 -13.40
C ALA A 164 -25.07 18.18 -14.60
N ASP A 165 -24.45 18.14 -15.77
CA ASP A 165 -25.09 18.29 -17.07
C ASP A 165 -25.47 16.89 -17.59
N ASP A 166 -26.51 16.80 -18.41
CA ASP A 166 -26.95 15.50 -18.94
C ASP A 166 -26.03 15.07 -20.08
N ALA A 167 -25.37 13.91 -19.97
CA ALA A 167 -24.72 13.29 -21.13
C ALA A 167 -25.79 12.83 -22.14
N ASN A 168 -25.55 13.00 -23.44
CA ASN A 168 -26.50 12.58 -24.47
C ASN A 168 -25.86 11.87 -25.66
N ASP A 169 -26.63 11.00 -26.33
CA ASP A 169 -26.12 10.12 -27.40
C ASP A 169 -25.84 10.85 -28.75
N ALA A 170 -25.73 12.17 -28.76
CA ALA A 170 -25.67 12.95 -29.99
C ALA A 170 -24.23 13.37 -30.31
N THR A 171 -23.53 12.63 -31.18
CA THR A 171 -22.22 13.05 -31.71
C THR A 171 -22.18 14.54 -32.10
N GLY A 172 -21.28 15.31 -31.49
CA GLY A 172 -21.22 16.78 -31.65
C GLY A 172 -22.08 17.56 -30.65
N SER A 173 -22.57 16.94 -29.58
CA SER A 173 -23.11 17.61 -28.39
C SER A 173 -21.95 18.16 -27.56
N ASP A 174 -22.10 19.39 -27.07
CA ASP A 174 -21.12 20.03 -26.20
C ASP A 174 -21.43 19.68 -24.72
N ASP A 175 -21.56 18.39 -24.40
CA ASP A 175 -22.00 17.96 -23.07
C ASP A 175 -20.91 18.19 -22.03
N THR A 176 -21.26 18.84 -20.93
CA THR A 176 -20.31 19.12 -19.86
C THR A 176 -20.25 17.93 -18.91
N LEU A 177 -19.17 17.15 -18.95
CA LEU A 177 -19.12 15.86 -18.26
C LEU A 177 -18.55 15.97 -16.85
N ILE A 178 -17.42 16.66 -16.70
CA ILE A 178 -16.63 16.63 -15.46
C ILE A 178 -16.24 18.04 -15.05
N LYS A 179 -16.43 18.36 -13.77
CA LYS A 179 -15.87 19.55 -13.13
C LYS A 179 -14.65 19.16 -12.33
N MET A 180 -13.53 19.83 -12.56
CA MET A 180 -12.29 19.61 -11.81
C MET A 180 -11.87 20.88 -11.08
N GLN A 181 -11.28 20.74 -9.89
CA GLN A 181 -10.75 21.86 -9.12
C GLN A 181 -9.34 21.55 -8.61
N MET A 182 -8.40 22.46 -8.84
CA MET A 182 -7.04 22.33 -8.37
C MET A 182 -6.85 23.00 -7.00
N THR A 183 -6.07 22.36 -6.14
CA THR A 183 -5.59 22.90 -4.86
C THR A 183 -4.07 22.76 -4.82
N GLY A 184 -3.37 23.71 -4.20
CA GLY A 184 -1.91 23.69 -4.11
C GLY A 184 -1.34 25.11 -4.05
N SER A 185 -0.04 25.23 -4.29
CA SER A 185 0.69 26.50 -4.25
C SER A 185 1.09 27.04 -5.62
N ASP A 186 1.09 26.19 -6.64
CA ASP A 186 1.74 26.46 -7.91
C ASP A 186 0.70 26.74 -9.01
N THR A 187 1.07 27.54 -9.99
CA THR A 187 0.26 27.77 -11.19
C THR A 187 0.80 26.88 -12.32
N LEU A 188 -0.05 26.04 -12.93
CA LEU A 188 0.37 25.10 -13.98
C LEU A 188 0.08 25.68 -15.37
N ALA A 189 1.12 26.01 -16.13
CA ALA A 189 0.92 26.53 -17.49
C ALA A 189 0.31 25.45 -18.42
N TRP A 190 -0.74 25.80 -19.16
CA TRP A 190 -1.47 24.87 -20.03
C TRP A 190 -0.58 24.17 -21.05
N SER A 191 0.50 24.81 -21.52
CA SER A 191 1.46 24.22 -22.46
C SER A 191 2.21 22.99 -21.93
N PHE A 192 2.12 22.72 -20.62
CA PHE A 192 2.76 21.57 -19.99
C PHE A 192 1.77 20.67 -19.27
N VAL A 193 0.48 20.99 -19.27
CA VAL A 193 -0.56 20.19 -18.61
C VAL A 193 -1.22 19.30 -19.65
N ASP A 194 -1.21 17.99 -19.39
CA ASP A 194 -1.95 17.01 -20.19
C ASP A 194 -3.03 16.40 -19.29
N ILE A 195 -4.31 16.58 -19.66
CA ILE A 195 -5.46 15.92 -19.03
C ILE A 195 -5.97 14.88 -20.02
N THR A 196 -5.96 13.61 -19.64
CA THR A 196 -6.45 12.50 -20.46
C THR A 196 -7.61 11.81 -19.75
N LEU A 197 -8.69 11.61 -20.50
CA LEU A 197 -9.84 10.80 -20.11
C LEU A 197 -9.75 9.45 -20.80
N SER A 198 -10.16 8.39 -20.11
CA SER A 198 -10.38 7.09 -20.75
C SER A 198 -11.70 6.46 -20.36
N VAL A 199 -12.36 5.88 -21.36
CA VAL A 199 -13.62 5.15 -21.21
C VAL A 199 -13.46 3.82 -21.95
N GLY A 200 -13.34 2.74 -21.18
CA GLY A 200 -12.97 1.43 -21.74
C GLY A 200 -11.55 1.48 -22.35
N ASP A 201 -11.45 1.22 -23.65
CA ASP A 201 -10.18 1.22 -24.39
C ASP A 201 -9.90 2.54 -25.15
N ASN A 202 -10.82 3.50 -25.10
CA ASN A 202 -10.70 4.79 -25.78
C ASN A 202 -10.04 5.83 -24.87
N TYR A 203 -9.20 6.70 -25.46
CA TYR A 203 -8.47 7.75 -24.75
C TYR A 203 -8.70 9.09 -25.44
N TYR A 204 -9.01 10.12 -24.66
CA TYR A 204 -9.31 11.47 -25.12
C TYR A 204 -8.43 12.46 -24.39
N THR A 205 -7.62 13.22 -25.13
CA THR A 205 -6.80 14.30 -24.53
C THR A 205 -7.61 15.59 -24.56
N CYS A 206 -7.78 16.21 -23.40
CA CYS A 206 -8.53 17.44 -23.25
C CYS A 206 -7.65 18.67 -23.51
N SER A 207 -8.23 19.67 -24.16
CA SER A 207 -7.52 20.82 -24.68
C SER A 207 -8.25 22.12 -24.37
N VAL A 208 -7.51 23.18 -24.03
CA VAL A 208 -8.07 24.54 -23.95
C VAL A 208 -8.35 25.15 -25.33
N ALA A 209 -7.89 24.51 -26.40
CA ALA A 209 -8.21 24.90 -27.77
C ALA A 209 -9.50 24.19 -28.22
N ALA A 210 -10.31 24.89 -29.01
CA ALA A 210 -11.49 24.28 -29.62
C ALA A 210 -11.11 23.32 -30.76
N GLY A 211 -11.95 22.30 -30.99
CA GLY A 211 -11.83 21.36 -32.11
C GLY A 211 -11.12 20.05 -31.80
N ASP A 212 -10.82 19.79 -30.52
CA ASP A 212 -10.42 18.47 -30.03
C ASP A 212 -11.63 17.74 -29.44
N ASP A 213 -11.56 16.41 -29.36
CA ASP A 213 -12.63 15.53 -28.86
C ASP A 213 -13.10 15.86 -27.42
N CYS A 214 -12.19 16.41 -26.61
CA CYS A 214 -12.47 16.91 -25.26
C CYS A 214 -11.97 18.36 -25.12
N VAL A 215 -12.85 19.25 -24.65
CA VAL A 215 -12.56 20.68 -24.50
C VAL A 215 -12.55 21.07 -23.03
N ILE A 216 -11.54 21.84 -22.65
CA ILE A 216 -11.37 22.42 -21.32
C ILE A 216 -11.95 23.83 -21.35
N SER A 217 -12.93 24.11 -20.49
CA SER A 217 -13.37 25.48 -20.20
C SER A 217 -12.94 25.90 -18.79
N GLN A 218 -12.13 26.94 -18.72
CA GLN A 218 -11.67 27.50 -17.45
C GLN A 218 -12.72 28.41 -16.84
N GLN A 219 -12.91 28.30 -15.53
CA GLN A 219 -13.86 29.12 -14.77
C GLN A 219 -13.19 29.68 -13.52
N ALA A 220 -13.45 30.98 -13.30
CA ALA A 220 -12.67 31.81 -12.39
C ALA A 220 -11.18 31.89 -12.79
N GLY A 221 -10.42 32.72 -12.07
CA GLY A 221 -9.03 33.00 -12.42
C GLY A 221 -8.80 34.33 -13.11
N ASP A 222 -7.53 34.72 -13.17
CA ASP A 222 -7.06 35.90 -13.90
C ASP A 222 -6.10 35.55 -15.05
N ASN A 223 -5.63 34.29 -15.15
CA ASN A 223 -4.64 33.86 -16.12
C ASN A 223 -5.11 32.75 -17.07
N ASP A 224 -5.60 33.14 -18.25
CA ASP A 224 -6.06 32.23 -19.32
C ASP A 224 -4.98 31.29 -19.90
N ASN A 225 -3.71 31.42 -19.49
CA ASN A 225 -2.61 30.58 -19.97
C ASN A 225 -2.17 29.52 -18.95
N ALA A 226 -2.85 29.40 -17.82
CA ALA A 226 -2.51 28.44 -16.79
C ALA A 226 -3.72 28.01 -15.98
N TRP A 227 -3.62 26.83 -15.35
CA TRP A 227 -4.54 26.40 -14.31
C TRP A 227 -4.01 26.87 -12.95
N GLU A 228 -4.81 27.62 -12.19
CA GLU A 228 -4.40 28.19 -10.89
C GLU A 228 -5.13 27.53 -9.71
N PRO A 229 -4.51 27.41 -8.52
CA PRO A 229 -5.16 26.84 -7.35
C PRO A 229 -6.40 27.66 -6.94
N GLY A 230 -7.51 26.98 -6.68
CA GLY A 230 -8.78 27.61 -6.33
C GLY A 230 -9.71 27.87 -7.53
N GLU A 231 -9.21 27.71 -8.76
CA GLU A 231 -10.02 27.71 -9.97
C GLU A 231 -10.63 26.33 -10.23
N TYR A 232 -11.73 26.34 -10.97
CA TYR A 232 -12.32 25.11 -11.49
C TYR A 232 -12.36 25.15 -13.01
N ILE A 233 -12.26 23.98 -13.60
CA ILE A 233 -12.40 23.77 -15.04
C ILE A 233 -13.54 22.80 -15.28
N PHE A 234 -14.16 22.92 -16.44
CA PHE A 234 -15.04 21.88 -16.95
C PHE A 234 -14.40 21.17 -18.14
N LEU A 235 -14.58 19.87 -18.19
CA LEU A 235 -14.27 19.03 -19.32
C LEU A 235 -15.57 18.71 -20.04
N SER A 236 -15.67 19.14 -21.28
CA SER A 236 -16.81 18.87 -22.14
C SER A 236 -16.37 17.98 -23.29
N GLU A 237 -17.25 17.09 -23.71
CA GLU A 237 -17.08 16.44 -25.01
C GLU A 237 -17.42 17.41 -26.15
N ALA A 238 -16.94 17.10 -27.35
CA ALA A 238 -17.19 17.90 -28.54
C ALA A 238 -17.46 16.98 -29.74
N ASP A 239 -16.49 16.78 -30.64
CA ASP A 239 -16.70 15.99 -31.86
C ASP A 239 -16.79 14.47 -31.59
N ALA A 240 -16.37 14.01 -30.41
CA ALA A 240 -16.43 12.63 -29.98
C ALA A 240 -17.49 12.42 -28.90
N GLU A 241 -18.10 11.24 -28.92
CA GLU A 241 -18.97 10.74 -27.87
C GLU A 241 -18.11 10.09 -26.78
N ILE A 242 -17.86 10.79 -25.68
CA ILE A 242 -17.05 10.27 -24.55
C ILE A 242 -17.96 9.50 -23.60
N CYS A 243 -19.10 10.06 -23.21
CA CYS A 243 -20.14 9.38 -22.44
C CYS A 243 -21.50 9.56 -23.11
N SER A 244 -22.30 8.51 -23.12
CA SER A 244 -23.66 8.57 -23.67
C SER A 244 -24.73 8.76 -22.60
N SER A 245 -26.00 8.88 -23.01
CA SER A 245 -27.16 9.09 -22.14
C SER A 245 -27.44 8.00 -21.10
N SER A 246 -26.72 6.89 -21.14
CA SER A 246 -26.75 5.88 -20.08
C SER A 246 -25.79 6.17 -18.92
N GLY A 247 -25.02 7.25 -19.01
CA GLY A 247 -23.88 7.55 -18.15
C GLY A 247 -22.69 6.64 -18.44
N CYS A 248 -21.51 7.04 -17.98
CA CYS A 248 -20.30 6.25 -18.12
C CYS A 248 -19.29 6.49 -16.99
N MET A 249 -18.38 5.53 -16.81
CA MET A 249 -17.28 5.66 -15.85
C MET A 249 -16.05 6.17 -16.60
N VAL A 250 -15.61 7.37 -16.25
CA VAL A 250 -14.48 8.04 -16.91
C VAL A 250 -13.27 8.00 -16.00
N ASP A 251 -12.22 7.31 -16.41
CA ASP A 251 -10.92 7.36 -15.74
C ASP A 251 -10.18 8.65 -16.14
N ILE A 252 -9.47 9.26 -15.18
CA ILE A 252 -8.83 10.57 -15.32
C ILE A 252 -7.34 10.43 -15.02
N SER A 253 -6.51 10.98 -15.91
CA SER A 253 -5.08 11.15 -15.70
C SER A 253 -4.67 12.60 -15.97
N VAL A 254 -3.97 13.21 -15.02
CA VAL A 254 -3.40 14.56 -15.19
C VAL A 254 -1.90 14.48 -15.03
N THR A 255 -1.17 15.08 -15.97
CA THR A 255 0.27 15.28 -15.86
C THR A 255 0.65 16.74 -16.10
N SER A 256 1.74 17.18 -15.48
CA SER A 256 2.36 18.49 -15.71
C SER A 256 3.86 18.33 -15.92
N SER A 257 4.36 18.81 -17.07
CA SER A 257 5.75 18.64 -17.49
C SER A 257 6.20 17.16 -17.45
N GLY A 258 5.29 16.24 -17.76
CA GLY A 258 5.51 14.79 -17.72
C GLY A 258 5.43 14.14 -16.33
N ASN A 259 5.11 14.89 -15.27
CA ASN A 259 4.93 14.34 -13.92
C ASN A 259 3.44 14.24 -13.58
N THR A 260 3.00 13.15 -12.96
CA THR A 260 1.60 13.00 -12.53
C THR A 260 1.22 14.06 -11.49
N VAL A 261 0.10 14.75 -11.73
CA VAL A 261 -0.59 15.57 -10.73
C VAL A 261 -1.55 14.65 -9.99
N ALA A 262 -1.45 14.59 -8.66
CA ALA A 262 -2.28 13.68 -7.88
C ALA A 262 -3.73 14.19 -7.78
N GLY A 263 -4.70 13.30 -7.88
CA GLY A 263 -6.11 13.65 -7.73
C GLY A 263 -7.04 12.47 -7.88
N ASP A 264 -8.32 12.75 -8.07
CA ASP A 264 -9.32 11.72 -8.31
C ASP A 264 -9.04 10.98 -9.63
N GLY A 265 -9.00 9.65 -9.56
CA GLY A 265 -8.62 8.80 -10.68
C GLY A 265 -9.77 8.45 -11.62
N ALA A 266 -11.02 8.68 -11.22
CA ALA A 266 -12.19 8.40 -12.06
C ALA A 266 -13.47 9.10 -11.53
N VAL A 267 -14.40 9.43 -12.43
CA VAL A 267 -15.70 10.05 -12.13
C VAL A 267 -16.83 9.32 -12.87
N ALA A 268 -17.93 9.06 -12.16
CA ALA A 268 -19.16 8.53 -12.76
C ALA A 268 -19.96 9.72 -13.30
N VAL A 269 -20.14 9.76 -14.62
CA VAL A 269 -20.91 10.78 -15.34
C VAL A 269 -22.28 10.19 -15.68
N ASN A 270 -23.35 10.99 -15.57
CA ASN A 270 -24.74 10.53 -15.72
C ASN A 270 -25.47 11.13 -16.90
#